data_AF-A0A2H9L8D0-F1
#
_entry.id   AF-A0A2H9L8D0-F1
#
_cell.length_a   1.000
_cell.length_b   1.000
_cell.length_c   1.000
_cell.angle_alpha   90.00
_cell.angle_beta   90.00
_cell.angle_gamma   90.00
#
_symmetry.space_group_name_H-M   'P 1'
#
loop_
_entity.id
_entity.type
_entity.pdbx_description
1 polymer ?
#
loop_
_entity_poly.entity_id
_entity_poly.type
_entity_poly.pdbx_seq_one_letter_code
_entity_poly.pdbx_strand_id
1 'polypeptide(L)'
;MSFRRDQRGFIFSLDASLALIIVLTIMIGVSRVGGNNATYEQQGYLRLERYANDALETMQLTGALDNIINFVKQDNIDNAKNLARTQLDKILPHNIQFKFIIGNNRLTVYPSTATGWNSEFENANELATATRMSTLPPKENFRVLAWLDDDADRAFMDEIARYTGWQVTETSDETFFQNEILRWDTAVWPNQRYYKTVFIPDAQRDFDGITESNLVTFALHIGRLVVGGDTLWYNRQSNGTLSTPLLYEVLGVDYQYIGRPPLDSRNTGLHVIDDNNPITTSPYFICYRADYAGSSYYMYVYRPQISVGSVTTVLAQWDNVPTAGGVDTPPWRGIIFRDQYVAGELDRKGTGVLFNMRLAQSAISGEEGTEDWITFARRAIYWDGNPWEFEPVTLYVRRGESVS
;
A
#
# COMPACT_ATOMS: atom_id res chain seq x y z
N MET A 1 64.43 -14.84 -70.97
CA MET A 1 63.25 -14.63 -70.10
C MET A 1 63.31 -13.21 -69.56
N SER A 2 62.24 -12.44 -69.77
CA SER A 2 62.08 -11.05 -69.39
C SER A 2 61.22 -10.99 -68.12
N PHE A 3 61.70 -10.32 -67.08
CA PHE A 3 60.86 -9.74 -66.03
C PHE A 3 61.06 -8.23 -66.07
N ARG A 4 60.00 -7.50 -66.45
CA ARG A 4 59.96 -6.04 -66.50
C ARG A 4 60.07 -5.46 -65.08
N ARG A 5 61.06 -4.58 -64.90
CA ARG A 5 61.13 -3.59 -63.82
C ARG A 5 60.08 -2.51 -64.09
N ASP A 6 58.90 -2.60 -63.47
CA ASP A 6 57.99 -1.45 -63.33
C ASP A 6 56.84 -1.76 -62.34
N GLN A 7 57.19 -2.05 -61.09
CA GLN A 7 56.28 -1.89 -59.96
C GLN A 7 56.92 -0.93 -58.95
N ARG A 8 56.52 0.34 -58.99
CA ARG A 8 56.81 1.32 -57.95
C ARG A 8 55.78 1.15 -56.84
N GLY A 9 56.11 0.34 -55.84
CA GLY A 9 55.34 0.25 -54.59
C GLY A 9 55.76 1.36 -53.62
N PHE A 10 54.79 2.00 -52.96
CA PHE A 10 55.07 2.88 -51.83
C PHE A 10 55.51 2.03 -50.64
N ILE A 11 56.79 2.12 -50.26
CA ILE A 11 57.29 1.53 -49.01
C ILE A 11 57.03 2.56 -47.91
N PHE A 12 55.97 2.35 -47.14
CA PHE A 12 55.78 3.10 -45.89
C PHE A 12 56.78 2.57 -44.86
N SER A 13 57.50 3.47 -44.18
CA SER A 13 58.23 3.08 -42.98
C SER A 13 57.21 2.66 -41.91
N LEU A 14 57.60 1.71 -41.05
CA LEU A 14 56.74 1.20 -39.98
C LEU A 14 56.15 2.36 -39.12
N ASP A 15 56.97 3.38 -38.86
CA ASP A 15 56.55 4.59 -38.15
C ASP A 15 55.50 5.41 -38.89
N ALA A 16 55.58 5.50 -40.22
CA ALA A 16 54.59 6.22 -41.02
C ALA A 16 53.24 5.48 -41.05
N SER A 17 53.25 4.14 -41.10
CA SER A 17 52.03 3.34 -40.94
C SER A 17 51.43 3.44 -39.54
N LEU A 18 52.26 3.45 -38.50
CA LEU A 18 51.80 3.60 -37.11
C LEU A 18 51.17 4.98 -36.89
N ALA A 19 51.81 6.04 -37.36
CA ALA A 19 51.28 7.40 -37.29
C ALA A 19 49.92 7.52 -38.00
N LEU A 20 49.76 6.89 -39.17
CA LEU A 20 48.52 6.92 -39.94
C LEU A 20 47.39 6.14 -39.23
N ILE A 21 47.70 5.00 -38.59
CA ILE A 21 46.74 4.25 -37.76
C ILE A 21 46.32 5.08 -36.54
N ILE A 22 47.26 5.75 -35.86
CA ILE A 22 46.96 6.60 -34.71
C ILE A 22 46.05 7.75 -35.13
N VAL A 23 46.34 8.43 -36.25
CA VAL A 23 45.51 9.52 -36.77
C VAL A 23 44.12 9.04 -37.16
N LEU A 24 43.99 7.89 -37.83
CA LEU A 24 42.68 7.30 -38.14
C LEU A 24 41.90 6.92 -36.87
N THR A 25 42.58 6.38 -35.85
CA THR A 25 41.95 6.01 -34.57
C THR A 25 41.45 7.24 -33.82
N ILE A 26 42.24 8.33 -33.81
CA ILE A 26 41.84 9.61 -33.23
C ILE A 26 40.66 10.21 -34.01
N MET A 27 40.67 10.19 -35.35
CA MET A 27 39.56 10.70 -36.15
C MET A 27 38.26 9.90 -35.93
N ILE A 28 38.35 8.57 -35.83
CA ILE A 28 37.20 7.71 -35.52
C ILE A 28 36.70 7.94 -34.08
N GLY A 29 37.61 8.19 -33.13
CA GLY A 29 37.26 8.56 -31.77
C GLY A 29 36.52 9.90 -31.70
N VAL A 30 37.02 10.92 -32.38
CA VAL A 30 36.40 12.26 -32.42
C VAL A 30 35.06 12.23 -33.15
N SER A 31 34.92 11.45 -34.24
CA SER A 31 33.65 11.32 -34.97
C SER A 31 32.58 10.55 -34.16
N ARG A 32 32.99 9.64 -33.27
CA ARG A 32 32.07 8.96 -32.34
C ARG A 32 31.63 9.84 -31.18
N VAL A 33 32.50 10.71 -30.66
CA VAL A 33 32.17 11.62 -29.55
C VAL A 33 31.35 12.83 -30.03
N GLY A 34 31.55 13.29 -31.27
CA GLY A 34 30.80 14.39 -31.89
C GLY A 34 29.66 13.95 -32.82
N GLY A 35 29.37 12.65 -32.90
CA GLY A 35 28.29 12.14 -33.74
C GLY A 35 26.94 12.56 -33.15
N ASN A 36 26.11 13.24 -33.95
CA ASN A 36 24.77 13.70 -33.56
C ASN A 36 23.95 12.63 -32.81
N ASN A 37 24.13 11.35 -33.12
CA ASN A 37 23.41 10.26 -32.45
C ASN A 37 23.79 10.07 -30.97
N ALA A 38 25.06 10.16 -30.59
CA ALA A 38 25.49 9.90 -29.20
C ALA A 38 25.10 11.04 -28.25
N THR A 39 25.15 12.30 -28.72
CA THR A 39 24.71 13.46 -27.93
C THR A 39 23.19 13.57 -27.90
N TYR A 40 22.51 13.19 -28.99
CA TYR A 40 21.04 13.21 -29.08
C TYR A 40 20.39 12.07 -28.29
N GLU A 41 20.95 10.86 -28.26
CA GLU A 41 20.46 9.77 -27.42
C GLU A 41 20.50 10.14 -25.93
N GLN A 42 21.53 10.87 -25.49
CA GLN A 42 21.65 11.33 -24.10
C GLN A 42 20.76 12.54 -23.78
N GLN A 43 20.66 13.53 -24.66
CA GLN A 43 19.86 14.74 -24.41
C GLN A 43 18.37 14.59 -24.75
N GLY A 44 18.05 13.73 -25.72
CA GLY A 44 16.71 13.48 -26.22
C GLY A 44 15.83 12.82 -25.16
N TYR A 45 16.37 11.84 -24.44
CA TYR A 45 15.70 11.18 -23.32
C TYR A 45 15.41 12.16 -22.16
N LEU A 46 16.41 12.95 -21.75
CA LEU A 46 16.24 13.96 -20.69
C LEU A 46 15.14 14.98 -21.01
N ARG A 47 14.99 15.34 -22.30
CA ARG A 47 13.92 16.25 -22.73
C ARG A 47 12.53 15.60 -22.63
N LEU A 48 12.41 14.32 -22.96
CA LEU A 48 11.15 13.58 -22.81
C LEU A 48 10.77 13.41 -21.33
N GLU A 49 11.74 13.12 -20.47
CA GLU A 49 11.53 13.02 -19.02
C GLU A 49 11.04 14.34 -18.42
N ARG A 50 11.59 15.47 -18.87
CA ARG A 50 11.10 16.80 -18.49
C ARG A 50 9.66 17.03 -18.94
N TYR A 51 9.32 16.69 -20.18
CA TYR A 51 7.93 16.82 -20.64
C TYR A 51 6.96 15.97 -19.82
N ALA A 52 7.33 14.75 -19.44
CA ALA A 52 6.49 13.92 -18.58
C ALA A 52 6.29 14.53 -17.18
N ASN A 53 7.37 15.01 -16.56
CA ASN A 53 7.31 15.63 -15.24
C ASN A 53 6.53 16.95 -15.26
N ASP A 54 6.87 17.86 -16.17
CA ASP A 54 6.22 19.17 -16.31
C ASP A 54 4.73 19.01 -16.63
N ALA A 55 4.35 18.01 -17.43
CA ALA A 55 2.95 17.75 -17.75
C ALA A 55 2.16 17.26 -16.53
N LEU A 56 2.69 16.30 -15.78
CA LEU A 56 2.05 15.84 -14.53
C LEU A 56 1.96 16.97 -13.49
N GLU A 57 3.03 17.75 -13.34
CA GLU A 57 3.05 18.88 -12.42
C GLU A 57 2.02 19.95 -12.82
N THR A 58 1.93 20.28 -14.12
CA THR A 58 0.93 21.23 -14.62
C THR A 58 -0.50 20.72 -14.39
N MET A 59 -0.76 19.42 -14.60
CA MET A 59 -2.07 18.83 -14.31
C MET A 59 -2.42 18.89 -12.82
N GLN A 60 -1.43 18.77 -11.93
CA GLN A 60 -1.62 18.90 -10.50
C GLN A 60 -1.89 20.36 -10.11
N LEU A 61 -1.07 21.31 -10.57
CA LEU A 61 -1.21 22.74 -10.27
C LEU A 61 -2.52 23.34 -10.79
N THR A 62 -3.05 22.82 -11.89
CA THR A 62 -4.33 23.27 -12.46
C THR A 62 -5.55 22.60 -11.82
N GLY A 63 -5.35 21.64 -10.90
CA GLY A 63 -6.43 20.82 -10.32
C GLY A 63 -7.07 19.85 -11.32
N ALA A 64 -6.54 19.73 -12.54
CA ALA A 64 -7.03 18.79 -13.54
C ALA A 64 -6.86 17.34 -13.06
N LEU A 65 -5.73 17.04 -12.42
CA LEU A 65 -5.44 15.72 -11.88
C LEU A 65 -6.46 15.32 -10.81
N ASP A 66 -6.77 16.21 -9.87
CA ASP A 66 -7.75 15.96 -8.80
C ASP A 66 -9.15 15.70 -9.36
N ASN A 67 -9.55 16.45 -10.39
CA ASN A 67 -10.83 16.25 -11.06
C ASN A 67 -10.89 14.89 -11.79
N ILE A 68 -9.81 14.46 -12.43
CA ILE A 68 -9.71 13.15 -13.07
C ILE A 68 -9.82 12.05 -12.01
N ILE A 69 -9.08 12.18 -10.91
CA ILE A 69 -9.14 11.25 -9.76
C ILE A 69 -10.57 11.18 -9.22
N ASN A 70 -11.26 12.32 -9.06
CA ASN A 70 -12.64 12.35 -8.59
C ASN A 70 -13.61 11.64 -9.55
N PHE A 71 -13.44 11.80 -10.87
CA PHE A 71 -14.23 11.02 -11.83
C PHE A 71 -13.94 9.52 -11.75
N VAL A 72 -12.69 9.12 -11.54
CA VAL A 72 -12.33 7.71 -11.31
C VAL A 72 -12.96 7.19 -10.00
N LYS A 73 -12.99 7.98 -8.94
CA LYS A 73 -13.66 7.63 -7.66
C LYS A 73 -15.16 7.41 -7.83
N GLN A 74 -15.80 8.15 -8.74
CA GLN A 74 -17.24 8.07 -9.02
C GLN A 74 -17.59 7.06 -10.13
N ASP A 75 -16.64 6.21 -10.54
CA ASP A 75 -16.77 5.25 -11.66
C ASP A 75 -17.18 5.90 -13.00
N ASN A 76 -16.88 7.18 -13.18
CA ASN A 76 -17.17 7.93 -14.39
C ASN A 76 -15.97 7.96 -15.35
N ILE A 77 -15.60 6.78 -15.83
CA ILE A 77 -14.34 6.55 -16.56
C ILE A 77 -14.28 7.33 -17.88
N ASP A 78 -15.39 7.53 -18.59
CA ASP A 78 -15.37 8.22 -19.88
C ASP A 78 -15.10 9.73 -19.73
N ASN A 79 -15.69 10.37 -18.72
CA ASN A 79 -15.38 11.76 -18.39
C ASN A 79 -13.93 11.92 -17.92
N ALA A 80 -13.44 10.98 -17.10
CA ALA A 80 -12.03 10.95 -16.70
C ALA A 80 -11.09 10.87 -17.92
N LYS A 81 -11.36 9.96 -18.87
CA LYS A 81 -10.57 9.81 -20.11
C LYS A 81 -10.59 11.08 -20.95
N ASN A 82 -11.76 11.68 -21.13
CA ASN A 82 -11.92 12.87 -21.97
C ASN A 82 -11.24 14.10 -21.36
N LEU A 83 -11.34 14.29 -20.04
CA LEU A 83 -10.64 15.37 -19.34
C LEU A 83 -9.13 15.17 -19.40
N ALA A 84 -8.63 13.96 -19.09
CA ALA A 84 -7.21 13.65 -19.13
C ALA A 84 -6.62 13.88 -20.52
N ARG A 85 -7.27 13.38 -21.58
CA ARG A 85 -6.84 13.59 -22.97
C ARG A 85 -6.79 15.07 -23.32
N THR A 86 -7.88 15.79 -23.05
CA THR A 86 -8.00 17.22 -23.36
C THR A 86 -6.93 18.07 -22.67
N GLN A 87 -6.55 17.72 -21.43
CA GLN A 87 -5.52 18.46 -20.70
C GLN A 87 -4.13 18.10 -21.20
N LEU A 88 -3.84 16.82 -21.42
CA LEU A 88 -2.54 16.38 -21.93
C LEU A 88 -2.28 16.89 -23.36
N ASP A 89 -3.28 16.93 -24.23
CA ASP A 89 -3.17 17.51 -25.58
C ASP A 89 -2.88 19.02 -25.58
N LYS A 90 -3.27 19.73 -24.50
CA LYS A 90 -2.98 21.16 -24.32
C LYS A 90 -1.58 21.41 -23.77
N ILE A 91 -1.11 20.53 -22.91
CA ILE A 91 0.16 20.70 -22.19
C ILE A 91 1.34 20.16 -23.00
N LEU A 92 1.16 18.99 -23.64
CA LEU A 92 2.22 18.34 -24.40
C LEU A 92 2.29 18.91 -25.83
N PRO A 93 3.50 19.08 -26.38
CA PRO A 93 3.67 19.42 -27.79
C PRO A 93 3.07 18.34 -28.71
N HIS A 94 2.54 18.75 -29.87
CA HIS A 94 1.86 17.84 -30.82
C HIS A 94 2.70 16.65 -31.33
N ASN A 95 4.03 16.76 -31.27
CA ASN A 95 4.94 15.68 -31.67
C ASN A 95 5.24 14.68 -30.54
N ILE A 96 4.65 14.87 -29.36
CA ILE A 96 4.76 13.98 -28.21
C ILE A 96 3.46 13.20 -28.06
N GLN A 97 3.55 11.88 -28.02
CA GLN A 97 2.44 10.98 -27.74
C GLN A 97 2.52 10.55 -26.27
N PHE A 98 1.38 10.27 -25.65
CA PHE A 98 1.32 9.90 -24.23
C PHE A 98 0.50 8.64 -23.96
N LYS A 99 0.84 7.95 -22.88
CA LYS A 99 0.02 6.93 -22.24
C LYS A 99 -0.10 7.33 -20.77
N PHE A 100 -1.28 7.75 -20.36
CA PHE A 100 -1.55 8.15 -18.99
C PHE A 100 -2.30 7.02 -18.28
N ILE A 101 -1.75 6.57 -17.16
CA ILE A 101 -2.28 5.45 -16.38
C ILE A 101 -2.52 5.92 -14.95
N ILE A 102 -3.65 5.51 -14.38
CA ILE A 102 -3.91 5.64 -12.96
C ILE A 102 -4.10 4.24 -12.36
N GLY A 103 -3.30 3.95 -11.34
CA GLY A 103 -3.24 2.68 -10.62
C GLY A 103 -2.96 1.48 -11.51
N ASN A 104 -3.39 0.30 -11.06
CA ASN A 104 -3.30 -0.93 -11.85
C ASN A 104 -4.36 -0.97 -12.99
N ASN A 105 -4.19 -0.10 -13.99
CA ASN A 105 -5.10 0.11 -15.12
C ASN A 105 -6.56 0.42 -14.71
N ARG A 106 -6.75 1.30 -13.71
CA ARG A 106 -8.09 1.84 -13.39
C ARG A 106 -8.51 2.85 -14.45
N LEU A 107 -7.57 3.64 -14.91
CA LEU A 107 -7.70 4.52 -16.04
C LEU A 107 -6.48 4.31 -16.96
N THR A 108 -6.73 4.16 -18.26
CA THR A 108 -5.69 4.21 -19.28
C THR A 108 -6.17 5.14 -20.37
N VAL A 109 -5.36 6.15 -20.68
CA VAL A 109 -5.69 7.20 -21.64
C VAL A 109 -4.57 7.30 -22.66
N TYR A 110 -4.98 7.31 -23.92
CA TYR A 110 -4.13 7.53 -25.09
C TYR A 110 -4.54 8.81 -25.81
N PRO A 111 -3.70 9.33 -26.72
CA PRO A 111 -3.94 10.58 -27.44
C PRO A 111 -5.17 10.46 -28.34
N SER A 112 -5.51 9.26 -28.79
CA SER A 112 -6.72 8.98 -29.55
C SER A 112 -7.39 7.67 -29.12
N THR A 113 -8.59 7.42 -29.63
CA THR A 113 -9.31 6.16 -29.47
C THR A 113 -8.88 5.09 -30.47
N ALA A 114 -7.83 5.33 -31.26
CA ALA A 114 -7.31 4.36 -32.22
C ALA A 114 -6.83 3.07 -31.52
N THR A 115 -6.94 1.95 -32.21
CA THR A 115 -6.42 0.66 -31.74
C THR A 115 -4.92 0.55 -32.05
N GLY A 116 -4.13 -0.08 -31.17
CA GLY A 116 -2.71 -0.35 -31.40
C GLY A 116 -1.75 0.39 -30.47
N TRP A 117 -2.23 1.40 -29.73
CA TRP A 117 -1.39 2.20 -28.82
C TRP A 117 -0.58 1.39 -27.80
N ASN A 118 -1.14 0.32 -27.23
CA ASN A 118 -0.38 -0.56 -26.32
C ASN A 118 0.90 -1.08 -26.98
N SER A 119 0.78 -1.61 -28.20
CA SER A 119 1.92 -2.14 -28.95
C SER A 119 2.90 -1.04 -29.36
N GLU A 120 2.42 0.15 -29.69
CA GLU A 120 3.28 1.30 -30.02
C GLU A 120 4.11 1.78 -28.82
N PHE A 121 3.55 1.71 -27.61
CA PHE A 121 4.26 2.07 -26.37
C PHE A 121 5.20 0.96 -25.90
N GLU A 122 4.84 -0.31 -26.09
CA GLU A 122 5.70 -1.46 -25.78
C GLU A 122 6.93 -1.54 -26.70
N ASN A 123 6.78 -1.16 -27.97
CA ASN A 123 7.85 -1.21 -28.98
C ASN A 123 8.54 0.15 -29.19
N ALA A 124 8.33 1.13 -28.33
CA ALA A 124 8.92 2.46 -28.49
C ALA A 124 10.43 2.45 -28.20
N ASN A 125 11.24 2.93 -29.15
CA ASN A 125 12.70 3.07 -28.97
C ASN A 125 13.06 4.13 -27.92
N GLU A 126 12.25 5.18 -27.78
CA GLU A 126 12.42 6.25 -26.79
C GLU A 126 11.12 6.39 -25.98
N LEU A 127 11.19 6.06 -24.68
CA LEU A 127 10.08 6.16 -23.74
C LEU A 127 10.57 6.82 -22.46
N ALA A 128 9.91 7.88 -22.01
CA ALA A 128 10.15 8.47 -20.69
C ALA A 128 8.90 8.35 -19.83
N THR A 129 9.10 8.28 -18.50
CA THR A 129 8.03 8.05 -17.54
C THR A 129 8.14 9.06 -16.39
N ALA A 130 7.01 9.60 -15.95
CA ALA A 130 6.90 10.31 -14.69
C ALA A 130 5.77 9.68 -13.87
N THR A 131 5.97 9.57 -12.56
CA THR A 131 4.99 8.98 -11.64
C THR A 131 4.75 9.91 -10.46
N ARG A 132 3.48 10.05 -10.07
CA ARG A 132 3.02 10.70 -8.85
C ARG A 132 2.14 9.73 -8.08
N MET A 133 2.03 9.90 -6.76
CA MET A 133 1.14 9.07 -5.94
C MET A 133 -0.18 9.79 -5.72
N SER A 134 -1.30 9.05 -5.81
CA SER A 134 -2.65 9.56 -5.60
C SER A 134 -3.47 8.67 -4.69
N THR A 135 -4.30 9.27 -3.85
CA THR A 135 -5.27 8.54 -3.01
C THR A 135 -6.48 8.09 -3.82
N LEU A 136 -6.69 6.78 -3.98
CA LEU A 136 -7.86 6.19 -4.64
C LEU A 136 -8.43 5.02 -3.83
N PRO A 137 -9.77 4.87 -3.74
CA PRO A 137 -10.42 3.70 -3.12
C PRO A 137 -10.01 2.41 -3.84
N PRO A 138 -10.10 1.19 -3.27
CA PRO A 138 -9.69 -0.02 -3.95
C PRO A 138 -10.58 -0.29 -5.18
N LYS A 139 -10.06 -0.99 -6.19
CA LYS A 139 -10.82 -1.31 -7.41
C LYS A 139 -11.86 -2.41 -7.18
N GLU A 140 -11.65 -3.25 -6.16
CA GLU A 140 -12.48 -4.42 -5.88
C GLU A 140 -13.61 -4.08 -4.89
N ASN A 141 -14.72 -4.83 -4.97
CA ASN A 141 -15.77 -4.84 -3.94
C ASN A 141 -15.20 -5.41 -2.63
N PHE A 142 -14.42 -4.60 -1.91
CA PHE A 142 -13.84 -4.97 -0.64
C PHE A 142 -14.95 -5.00 0.41
N ARG A 143 -15.23 -6.19 0.93
CA ARG A 143 -16.31 -6.41 1.89
C ARG A 143 -15.76 -6.61 3.29
N VAL A 144 -16.31 -5.86 4.23
CA VAL A 144 -15.93 -5.88 5.65
C VAL A 144 -17.15 -6.29 6.47
N LEU A 145 -16.97 -7.26 7.37
CA LEU A 145 -17.95 -7.54 8.42
C LEU A 145 -17.49 -6.84 9.69
N ALA A 146 -18.30 -5.93 10.22
CA ALA A 146 -17.96 -5.12 11.38
C ALA A 146 -18.89 -5.44 12.56
N TRP A 147 -18.31 -5.71 13.72
CA TRP A 147 -19.02 -5.77 15.00
C TRP A 147 -19.04 -4.38 15.64
N LEU A 148 -20.22 -3.75 15.74
CA LEU A 148 -20.36 -2.38 16.22
C LEU A 148 -21.44 -2.34 17.31
N ASP A 149 -21.04 -2.45 18.59
CA ASP A 149 -22.01 -2.60 19.68
C ASP A 149 -22.43 -1.27 20.35
N ASP A 150 -21.68 -0.20 20.14
CA ASP A 150 -22.01 1.14 20.62
C ASP A 150 -21.98 2.21 19.50
N ASP A 151 -22.41 3.44 19.84
CA ASP A 151 -22.42 4.55 18.88
C ASP A 151 -21.00 5.01 18.52
N ALA A 152 -20.02 4.71 19.38
CA ALA A 152 -18.64 5.09 19.13
C ALA A 152 -18.01 4.21 18.06
N ASP A 153 -18.24 2.91 18.13
CA ASP A 153 -17.85 1.95 17.10
C ASP A 153 -18.44 2.35 15.74
N ARG A 154 -19.73 2.71 15.69
CA ARG A 154 -20.39 3.14 14.45
C ARG A 154 -19.80 4.42 13.89
N ALA A 155 -19.64 5.46 14.71
CA ALA A 155 -19.04 6.71 14.25
C ALA A 155 -17.60 6.50 13.75
N PHE A 156 -16.82 5.63 14.40
CA PHE A 156 -15.48 5.30 13.94
C PHE A 156 -15.49 4.52 12.61
N MET A 157 -16.39 3.55 12.47
CA MET A 157 -16.52 2.78 11.24
C MET A 157 -17.00 3.66 10.07
N ASP A 158 -17.89 4.62 10.32
CA ASP A 158 -18.34 5.60 9.31
C ASP A 158 -17.16 6.43 8.78
N GLU A 159 -16.27 6.89 9.66
CA GLU A 159 -15.06 7.62 9.28
C GLU A 159 -14.06 6.74 8.52
N ILE A 160 -13.90 5.48 8.94
CA ILE A 160 -13.06 4.50 8.24
C ILE A 160 -13.60 4.25 6.84
N ALA A 161 -14.90 3.99 6.70
CA ALA A 161 -15.55 3.68 5.42
C ALA A 161 -15.70 4.89 4.51
N ARG A 162 -15.59 6.11 5.05
CA ARG A 162 -15.68 7.34 4.28
C ARG A 162 -14.63 7.35 3.16
N TYR A 163 -15.10 7.52 1.93
CA TYR A 163 -14.28 7.57 0.71
C TYR A 163 -13.52 6.28 0.36
N THR A 164 -13.82 5.14 0.99
CA THR A 164 -13.18 3.85 0.67
C THR A 164 -13.92 3.05 -0.39
N GLY A 165 -15.24 3.28 -0.53
CA GLY A 165 -16.09 2.46 -1.41
C GLY A 165 -16.28 1.02 -0.92
N TRP A 166 -15.90 0.71 0.34
CA TRP A 166 -16.08 -0.62 0.91
C TRP A 166 -17.55 -0.94 1.15
N GLN A 167 -17.89 -2.21 1.01
CA GLN A 167 -19.19 -2.74 1.42
C GLN A 167 -19.08 -3.21 2.87
N VAL A 168 -19.56 -2.41 3.79
CA VAL A 168 -19.54 -2.72 5.22
C VAL A 168 -20.88 -3.35 5.61
N THR A 169 -20.84 -4.56 6.14
CA THR A 169 -21.96 -5.18 6.85
C THR A 169 -21.73 -4.98 8.33
N GLU A 170 -22.65 -4.30 8.99
CA GLU A 170 -22.56 -3.95 10.41
C GLU A 170 -23.54 -4.79 11.22
N THR A 171 -23.14 -5.20 12.43
CA THR A 171 -24.02 -5.90 13.36
C THR A 171 -23.57 -5.72 14.80
N SER A 172 -24.52 -5.80 15.73
CA SER A 172 -24.31 -5.99 17.17
C SER A 172 -24.98 -7.26 17.69
N ASP A 173 -25.58 -8.06 16.79
CA ASP A 173 -26.23 -9.32 17.09
C ASP A 173 -25.26 -10.48 16.83
N GLU A 174 -24.96 -11.24 17.87
CA GLU A 174 -23.98 -12.33 17.82
C GLU A 174 -24.45 -13.49 16.95
N THR A 175 -25.73 -13.82 16.96
CA THR A 175 -26.25 -14.93 16.14
C THR A 175 -26.11 -14.60 14.65
N PHE A 176 -26.42 -13.37 14.26
CA PHE A 176 -26.18 -12.87 12.90
C PHE A 176 -24.69 -12.84 12.57
N PHE A 177 -23.87 -12.27 13.46
CA PHE A 177 -22.41 -12.19 13.28
C PHE A 177 -21.78 -13.56 13.07
N GLN A 178 -22.11 -14.52 13.92
CA GLN A 178 -21.66 -15.91 13.87
C GLN A 178 -21.96 -16.56 12.51
N ASN A 179 -23.14 -16.31 11.95
CA ASN A 179 -23.56 -16.84 10.65
C ASN A 179 -22.83 -16.17 9.46
N GLU A 180 -22.44 -14.91 9.62
CA GLU A 180 -21.80 -14.13 8.56
C GLU A 180 -20.28 -14.32 8.49
N ILE A 181 -19.57 -14.57 9.61
CA ILE A 181 -18.10 -14.68 9.64
C ILE A 181 -17.56 -15.62 8.56
N LEU A 182 -18.16 -16.81 8.41
CA LEU A 182 -17.68 -17.86 7.49
C LEU A 182 -18.46 -17.90 6.17
N ARG A 183 -19.25 -16.87 5.86
CA ARG A 183 -20.12 -16.83 4.68
C ARG A 183 -19.31 -16.95 3.38
N TRP A 184 -19.85 -17.75 2.46
CA TRP A 184 -19.32 -17.94 1.12
C TRP A 184 -20.01 -17.03 0.11
N ASP A 185 -19.27 -16.52 -0.87
CA ASP A 185 -19.87 -15.88 -2.03
C ASP A 185 -20.30 -16.95 -3.04
N THR A 186 -21.60 -17.23 -3.09
CA THR A 186 -22.17 -18.23 -3.99
C THR A 186 -22.25 -17.75 -5.45
N ALA A 187 -22.02 -16.45 -5.70
CA ALA A 187 -22.12 -15.85 -7.04
C ALA A 187 -20.78 -15.85 -7.80
N VAL A 188 -19.65 -16.04 -7.12
CA VAL A 188 -18.30 -16.00 -7.73
C VAL A 188 -17.66 -17.38 -7.65
N TRP A 189 -17.59 -18.06 -8.80
CA TRP A 189 -16.96 -19.37 -8.95
C TRP A 189 -15.48 -19.23 -9.38
N PRO A 190 -14.53 -20.01 -8.83
CA PRO A 190 -14.67 -20.93 -7.70
C PRO A 190 -14.40 -20.22 -6.36
N ASN A 191 -15.34 -20.34 -5.42
CA ASN A 191 -15.14 -20.22 -3.97
C ASN A 191 -14.39 -18.97 -3.49
N GLN A 192 -14.84 -17.77 -3.87
CA GLN A 192 -14.43 -16.58 -3.14
C GLN A 192 -15.23 -16.45 -1.83
N ARG A 193 -14.53 -16.14 -0.75
CA ARG A 193 -15.14 -15.87 0.56
C ARG A 193 -15.78 -14.50 0.54
N TYR A 194 -16.96 -14.39 1.16
CA TYR A 194 -17.81 -13.20 1.00
C TYR A 194 -17.16 -11.95 1.61
N TYR A 195 -16.59 -12.09 2.81
CA TYR A 195 -15.84 -11.03 3.50
C TYR A 195 -14.34 -11.23 3.37
N LYS A 196 -13.59 -10.12 3.23
CA LYS A 196 -12.12 -10.10 3.22
C LYS A 196 -11.54 -9.83 4.61
N THR A 197 -12.26 -9.04 5.39
CA THR A 197 -11.86 -8.64 6.74
C THR A 197 -13.04 -8.72 7.69
N VAL A 198 -12.77 -9.20 8.90
CA VAL A 198 -13.64 -9.04 10.07
C VAL A 198 -13.01 -7.98 10.97
N PHE A 199 -13.76 -6.94 11.30
CA PHE A 199 -13.32 -5.82 12.10
C PHE A 199 -14.15 -5.73 13.39
N ILE A 200 -13.45 -5.69 14.52
CA ILE A 200 -14.05 -5.60 15.86
C ILE A 200 -13.30 -4.49 16.60
N PRO A 201 -13.72 -3.21 16.45
CA PRO A 201 -13.05 -2.08 17.08
C PRO A 201 -12.94 -2.29 18.59
N ASP A 202 -14.05 -2.33 19.35
CA ASP A 202 -13.99 -2.40 20.83
C ASP A 202 -15.12 -3.21 21.47
N ALA A 203 -15.31 -4.48 21.09
CA ALA A 203 -16.41 -5.28 21.66
C ALA A 203 -16.31 -5.40 23.19
N GLN A 204 -17.29 -4.85 23.91
CA GLN A 204 -17.32 -4.86 25.38
C GLN A 204 -18.11 -6.04 25.93
N ARG A 205 -17.89 -7.22 25.37
CA ARG A 205 -18.66 -8.41 25.67
C ARG A 205 -17.86 -9.70 25.51
N ASP A 206 -18.38 -10.74 26.13
CA ASP A 206 -17.93 -12.11 25.92
C ASP A 206 -18.65 -12.66 24.67
N PHE A 207 -17.86 -13.21 23.75
CA PHE A 207 -18.34 -14.02 22.64
C PHE A 207 -18.48 -15.47 23.10
N ASP A 208 -19.43 -16.18 22.51
CA ASP A 208 -19.54 -17.62 22.71
C ASP A 208 -18.39 -18.37 22.01
N GLY A 209 -18.18 -19.62 22.44
CA GLY A 209 -17.09 -20.45 21.90
C GLY A 209 -17.21 -20.71 20.39
N ILE A 210 -18.41 -20.64 19.82
CA ILE A 210 -18.60 -20.88 18.39
C ILE A 210 -18.15 -19.65 17.60
N THR A 211 -18.49 -18.46 18.07
CA THR A 211 -18.08 -17.18 17.52
C THR A 211 -16.56 -17.04 17.59
N GLU A 212 -15.94 -17.31 18.75
CA GLU A 212 -14.48 -17.37 18.87
C GLU A 212 -13.85 -18.37 17.87
N SER A 213 -14.40 -19.58 17.77
CA SER A 213 -13.91 -20.60 16.84
C SER A 213 -14.05 -20.17 15.38
N ASN A 214 -15.13 -19.47 15.03
CA ASN A 214 -15.34 -18.94 13.68
C ASN A 214 -14.35 -17.82 13.37
N LEU A 215 -14.07 -16.91 14.33
CA LEU A 215 -13.06 -15.87 14.19
C LEU A 215 -11.66 -16.44 13.99
N VAL A 216 -11.28 -17.45 14.78
CA VAL A 216 -10.00 -18.18 14.62
C VAL A 216 -9.93 -18.83 13.24
N THR A 217 -10.99 -19.52 12.81
CA THR A 217 -11.05 -20.16 11.50
C THR A 217 -10.91 -19.13 10.38
N PHE A 218 -11.57 -17.98 10.52
CA PHE A 218 -11.48 -16.88 9.57
C PHE A 218 -10.04 -16.34 9.47
N ALA A 219 -9.43 -16.02 10.61
CA ALA A 219 -8.09 -15.48 10.71
C ALA A 219 -6.98 -16.46 10.29
N LEU A 220 -7.23 -17.76 10.27
CA LEU A 220 -6.25 -18.76 9.83
C LEU A 220 -6.35 -19.10 8.33
N HIS A 221 -7.58 -19.08 7.79
CA HIS A 221 -7.85 -19.72 6.50
C HIS A 221 -8.53 -18.82 5.47
N ILE A 222 -9.09 -17.69 5.87
CA ILE A 222 -10.01 -16.93 5.02
C ILE A 222 -9.48 -15.53 4.75
N GLY A 223 -9.22 -14.76 5.80
CA GLY A 223 -9.00 -13.33 5.67
C GLY A 223 -8.29 -12.74 6.87
N ARG A 224 -8.49 -11.43 7.03
CA ARG A 224 -7.86 -10.67 8.10
C ARG A 224 -8.81 -10.44 9.26
N LEU A 225 -8.34 -10.70 10.47
CA LEU A 225 -9.03 -10.32 11.70
C LEU A 225 -8.36 -9.08 12.28
N VAL A 226 -9.11 -7.98 12.42
CA VAL A 226 -8.63 -6.73 13.02
C VAL A 226 -9.45 -6.45 14.27
N VAL A 227 -8.77 -6.30 15.41
CA VAL A 227 -9.41 -6.27 16.72
C VAL A 227 -8.78 -5.18 17.61
N GLY A 228 -9.58 -4.43 18.35
CA GLY A 228 -9.08 -3.59 19.46
C GLY A 228 -9.06 -4.30 20.81
N GLY A 229 -8.38 -3.71 21.77
CA GLY A 229 -7.95 -4.37 23.00
C GLY A 229 -9.11 -4.77 23.92
N ASP A 230 -10.19 -3.99 23.94
CA ASP A 230 -11.39 -4.30 24.76
C ASP A 230 -11.90 -5.71 24.41
N THR A 231 -12.00 -6.01 23.12
CA THR A 231 -12.47 -7.31 22.62
C THR A 231 -11.69 -8.47 23.24
N LEU A 232 -10.35 -8.45 23.18
CA LEU A 232 -9.55 -9.53 23.75
C LEU A 232 -9.72 -9.57 25.27
N TRP A 233 -9.70 -8.41 25.93
CA TRP A 233 -9.80 -8.32 27.39
C TRP A 233 -11.08 -8.96 27.93
N TYR A 234 -12.24 -8.70 27.33
CA TYR A 234 -13.50 -9.33 27.76
C TYR A 234 -13.47 -10.85 27.50
N ASN A 235 -12.99 -11.25 26.32
CA ASN A 235 -12.83 -12.66 25.94
C ASN A 235 -11.64 -13.39 26.61
N ARG A 236 -11.14 -12.92 27.77
CA ARG A 236 -10.04 -13.59 28.51
C ARG A 236 -10.52 -14.69 29.46
N GLN A 237 -11.79 -14.61 29.89
CA GLN A 237 -12.37 -15.49 30.92
C GLN A 237 -13.44 -16.43 30.36
N SER A 238 -13.52 -16.61 29.03
CA SER A 238 -14.30 -17.68 28.38
C SER A 238 -13.72 -19.04 28.77
N ASN A 239 -13.91 -19.39 30.05
CA ASN A 239 -13.39 -20.55 30.74
C ASN A 239 -14.08 -21.79 30.17
N GLY A 240 -13.53 -22.37 29.10
CA GLY A 240 -13.94 -23.70 28.65
C GLY A 240 -13.73 -24.02 27.19
N THR A 241 -13.36 -23.07 26.34
CA THR A 241 -13.25 -23.29 24.90
C THR A 241 -11.78 -23.29 24.46
N LEU A 242 -11.37 -24.32 23.70
CA LEU A 242 -10.03 -24.39 23.10
C LEU A 242 -9.77 -23.24 22.10
N SER A 243 -10.80 -22.49 21.72
CA SER A 243 -10.74 -21.34 20.82
C SER A 243 -10.09 -20.12 21.45
N THR A 244 -10.23 -19.90 22.76
CA THR A 244 -9.72 -18.67 23.39
C THR A 244 -8.21 -18.55 23.28
N PRO A 245 -7.38 -19.55 23.66
CA PRO A 245 -5.93 -19.45 23.47
C PRO A 245 -5.53 -19.27 22.00
N LEU A 246 -6.28 -19.89 21.08
CA LEU A 246 -6.04 -19.77 19.65
C LEU A 246 -6.39 -18.37 19.11
N LEU A 247 -7.41 -17.71 19.67
CA LEU A 247 -7.78 -16.34 19.30
C LEU A 247 -6.67 -15.34 19.62
N TYR A 248 -6.07 -15.48 20.81
CA TYR A 248 -4.90 -14.70 21.21
C TYR A 248 -3.71 -14.97 20.29
N GLU A 249 -3.49 -16.25 19.99
CA GLU A 249 -2.43 -16.67 19.11
C GLU A 249 -2.61 -16.10 17.69
N VAL A 250 -3.79 -16.16 17.06
CA VAL A 250 -3.98 -15.56 15.71
C VAL A 250 -3.75 -14.05 15.69
N LEU A 251 -3.90 -13.37 16.83
CA LEU A 251 -3.61 -11.94 17.00
C LEU A 251 -2.16 -11.66 17.44
N GLY A 252 -1.33 -12.70 17.56
CA GLY A 252 0.10 -12.57 17.84
C GLY A 252 0.43 -12.32 19.31
N VAL A 253 -0.46 -12.66 20.24
CA VAL A 253 -0.26 -12.39 21.67
C VAL A 253 -0.36 -13.65 22.52
N ASP A 254 0.35 -13.65 23.65
CA ASP A 254 0.31 -14.73 24.64
C ASP A 254 -0.91 -14.56 25.56
N TYR A 255 -1.79 -15.55 25.56
CA TYR A 255 -3.01 -15.56 26.38
C TYR A 255 -2.75 -15.54 27.90
N GLN A 256 -1.53 -15.91 28.35
CA GLN A 256 -1.20 -15.95 29.77
C GLN A 256 -0.81 -14.58 30.34
N TYR A 257 -0.45 -13.62 29.48
CA TYR A 257 0.10 -12.33 29.88
C TYR A 257 -0.81 -11.19 29.42
N ILE A 258 -1.90 -11.03 30.17
CA ILE A 258 -2.91 -10.00 29.94
C ILE A 258 -3.03 -9.12 31.17
N GLY A 259 -2.83 -7.82 31.00
CA GLY A 259 -2.97 -6.83 32.07
C GLY A 259 -3.90 -5.69 31.68
N ARG A 260 -4.52 -5.07 32.68
CA ARG A 260 -5.16 -3.77 32.57
C ARG A 260 -4.57 -2.87 33.66
N PRO A 261 -3.57 -2.05 33.33
CA PRO A 261 -2.87 -1.23 34.29
C PRO A 261 -3.73 -0.02 34.70
N PRO A 262 -3.43 0.57 35.86
CA PRO A 262 -4.10 1.79 36.30
C PRO A 262 -3.85 2.93 35.31
N LEU A 263 -4.92 3.70 35.07
CA LEU A 263 -4.94 4.90 34.24
C LEU A 263 -3.88 5.91 34.72
N ASP A 264 -2.96 6.30 33.85
CA ASP A 264 -2.16 7.52 34.04
C ASP A 264 -2.30 8.37 32.80
N SER A 265 -2.92 9.54 32.97
CA SER A 265 -3.37 10.49 31.94
C SER A 265 -2.23 11.26 31.24
N ARG A 266 -0.97 10.85 31.42
CA ARG A 266 0.22 11.53 30.88
C ARG A 266 0.78 10.90 29.60
N ASN A 267 0.21 9.78 29.15
CA ASN A 267 0.65 8.97 28.01
C ASN A 267 -0.35 9.00 26.88
N THR A 268 -0.26 10.04 26.06
CA THR A 268 -1.18 10.21 24.95
C THR A 268 -0.58 9.80 23.61
N GLY A 269 0.70 9.41 23.53
CA GLY A 269 1.37 9.17 22.25
C GLY A 269 1.74 7.71 21.98
N LEU A 270 1.26 7.17 20.86
CA LEU A 270 1.74 5.92 20.28
C LEU A 270 2.88 6.23 19.30
N HIS A 271 4.01 5.54 19.44
CA HIS A 271 5.17 5.71 18.58
C HIS A 271 5.33 4.57 17.59
N VAL A 272 5.45 4.89 16.31
CA VAL A 272 5.76 3.92 15.27
C VAL A 272 7.20 3.43 15.45
N ILE A 273 7.40 2.11 15.40
CA ILE A 273 8.73 1.48 15.52
C ILE A 273 9.13 0.61 14.33
N ASP A 274 8.17 0.32 13.45
CA ASP A 274 8.41 -0.32 12.16
C ASP A 274 7.63 0.46 11.09
N ASP A 275 8.34 1.12 10.18
CA ASP A 275 7.77 1.88 9.06
C ASP A 275 7.82 1.11 7.72
N ASN A 276 8.26 -0.15 7.75
CA ASN A 276 8.28 -1.01 6.56
C ASN A 276 6.97 -1.77 6.36
N ASN A 277 6.13 -1.86 7.39
CA ASN A 277 4.83 -2.50 7.30
C ASN A 277 3.81 -1.59 6.59
N PRO A 278 2.95 -2.11 5.68
CA PRO A 278 1.94 -1.31 5.00
C PRO A 278 0.98 -0.53 5.92
N ILE A 279 0.78 -0.96 7.17
CA ILE A 279 -0.03 -0.24 8.16
C ILE A 279 0.66 1.06 8.62
N THR A 280 1.96 1.01 8.83
CA THR A 280 2.77 2.07 9.45
C THR A 280 3.82 2.66 8.50
N THR A 281 3.69 2.42 7.20
CA THR A 281 4.56 3.03 6.18
C THR A 281 4.24 4.51 5.97
N SER A 282 5.02 5.20 5.14
CA SER A 282 4.89 6.64 4.84
C SER A 282 3.43 7.13 4.77
N PRO A 283 3.06 8.25 5.43
CA PRO A 283 3.94 9.32 5.94
C PRO A 283 4.57 9.05 7.30
N TYR A 284 4.26 7.91 7.92
CA TYR A 284 4.81 7.52 9.20
C TYR A 284 6.27 7.07 9.05
N PHE A 285 7.09 7.49 10.00
CA PHE A 285 8.50 7.12 10.12
C PHE A 285 8.77 6.63 11.54
N ILE A 286 9.88 5.91 11.75
CA ILE A 286 10.27 5.48 13.11
C ILE A 286 10.30 6.67 14.07
N CYS A 287 9.68 6.51 15.24
CA CYS A 287 9.41 7.52 16.27
C CYS A 287 8.29 8.52 15.95
N TYR A 288 7.60 8.43 14.81
CA TYR A 288 6.38 9.20 14.57
C TYR A 288 5.39 8.96 15.72
N ARG A 289 4.86 10.04 16.28
CA ARG A 289 3.93 10.01 17.41
C ARG A 289 2.52 10.27 16.91
N ALA A 290 1.66 9.26 17.03
CA ALA A 290 0.22 9.41 16.87
C ALA A 290 -0.41 9.71 18.24
N ASP A 291 -1.00 10.89 18.37
CA ASP A 291 -1.65 11.31 19.60
C ASP A 291 -3.04 10.68 19.75
N TYR A 292 -3.39 10.29 20.97
CA TYR A 292 -4.64 9.66 21.35
C TYR A 292 -5.48 10.65 22.14
N ALA A 293 -6.64 11.01 21.60
CA ALA A 293 -7.47 12.11 22.10
C ALA A 293 -8.31 11.78 23.35
N GLY A 294 -8.30 10.54 23.85
CA GLY A 294 -9.17 10.12 24.94
C GLY A 294 -8.79 10.71 26.31
N SER A 295 -9.76 11.33 27.01
CA SER A 295 -9.60 11.81 28.39
C SER A 295 -9.41 10.70 29.43
N SER A 296 -9.71 9.45 29.06
CA SER A 296 -9.49 8.25 29.85
C SER A 296 -9.27 7.08 28.89
N TYR A 297 -8.03 6.61 28.75
CA TYR A 297 -7.71 5.47 27.88
C TYR A 297 -7.44 4.21 28.69
N TYR A 298 -8.11 3.12 28.32
CA TYR A 298 -7.68 1.79 28.74
C TYR A 298 -6.70 1.26 27.70
N MET A 299 -5.44 1.17 28.09
CA MET A 299 -4.46 0.33 27.41
C MET A 299 -4.49 -1.04 28.06
N TYR A 300 -4.31 -2.09 27.28
CA TYR A 300 -4.09 -3.41 27.84
C TYR A 300 -2.59 -3.72 27.77
N VAL A 301 -2.16 -4.72 28.51
CA VAL A 301 -0.80 -5.23 28.43
C VAL A 301 -0.91 -6.61 27.81
N TYR A 302 -0.52 -6.72 26.55
CA TYR A 302 -0.37 -8.00 25.87
C TYR A 302 1.10 -8.24 25.56
N ARG A 303 1.58 -9.43 25.87
CA ARG A 303 2.91 -9.86 25.47
C ARG A 303 2.84 -10.46 24.06
N PRO A 304 3.57 -9.94 23.06
CA PRO A 304 3.66 -10.59 21.76
C PRO A 304 4.18 -12.02 21.90
N GLN A 305 3.56 -12.95 21.20
CA GLN A 305 4.01 -14.33 21.18
C GLN A 305 5.31 -14.41 20.36
N ILE A 306 6.38 -14.88 21.01
CA ILE A 306 7.65 -15.24 20.35
C ILE A 306 7.67 -16.76 20.25
N SER A 307 6.96 -17.32 19.27
CA SER A 307 7.04 -18.75 18.98
C SER A 307 7.83 -19.00 17.70
N VAL A 308 8.61 -20.09 17.70
CA VAL A 308 9.44 -20.52 16.58
C VAL A 308 8.55 -20.77 15.36
N GLY A 309 8.70 -19.95 14.32
CA GLY A 309 7.91 -20.04 13.08
C GLY A 309 6.77 -19.03 12.95
N SER A 310 6.46 -18.24 13.99
CA SER A 310 5.52 -17.11 13.88
C SER A 310 6.24 -15.81 13.57
N VAL A 311 5.74 -15.05 12.59
CA VAL A 311 6.20 -13.68 12.31
C VAL A 311 5.20 -12.72 12.96
N THR A 312 5.31 -12.57 14.27
CA THR A 312 4.63 -11.51 15.02
C THR A 312 5.53 -10.28 15.00
N THR A 313 5.01 -9.17 14.47
CA THR A 313 5.72 -7.89 14.38
C THR A 313 4.98 -6.86 15.23
N VAL A 314 5.72 -6.13 16.06
CA VAL A 314 5.19 -4.95 16.73
C VAL A 314 5.43 -3.76 15.82
N LEU A 315 4.37 -3.08 15.40
CA LEU A 315 4.45 -1.94 14.49
C LEU A 315 4.60 -0.61 15.24
N ALA A 316 4.01 -0.53 16.44
CA ALA A 316 4.02 0.67 17.25
C ALA A 316 3.99 0.35 18.76
N GLN A 317 4.50 1.26 19.59
CA GLN A 317 4.60 1.10 21.04
C GLN A 317 4.34 2.40 21.80
N TRP A 318 3.98 2.29 23.07
CA TRP A 318 3.75 3.42 23.97
C TRP A 318 5.02 3.76 24.77
N ASP A 319 5.36 5.05 24.81
CA ASP A 319 6.66 5.53 25.30
C ASP A 319 6.82 5.50 26.83
N ASN A 320 5.76 5.65 27.63
CA ASN A 320 5.91 6.04 29.04
C ASN A 320 4.92 5.40 30.02
N VAL A 321 4.53 4.13 29.85
CA VAL A 321 3.48 3.57 30.71
C VAL A 321 3.97 3.25 32.14
N PRO A 322 3.26 3.64 33.22
CA PRO A 322 3.71 3.38 34.57
C PRO A 322 3.90 1.88 34.82
N THR A 323 4.99 1.52 35.48
CA THR A 323 5.30 0.16 35.96
C THR A 323 4.40 -0.24 37.14
N ALA A 324 3.09 -0.07 36.99
CA ALA A 324 2.13 -0.47 38.01
C ALA A 324 1.75 -1.94 37.79
N GLY A 325 2.33 -2.84 38.60
CA GLY A 325 1.91 -4.24 38.70
C GLY A 325 2.97 -5.30 38.40
N GLY A 326 4.22 -4.92 38.11
CA GLY A 326 5.32 -5.90 37.96
C GLY A 326 5.24 -6.80 36.72
N VAL A 327 4.31 -6.52 35.80
CA VAL A 327 4.21 -7.19 34.50
C VAL A 327 4.82 -6.25 33.46
N ASP A 328 6.09 -6.50 33.13
CA ASP A 328 6.91 -5.86 32.09
C ASP A 328 7.23 -4.35 32.24
N THR A 329 8.54 -4.06 32.18
CA THR A 329 9.07 -2.70 32.00
C THR A 329 8.73 -2.19 30.58
N PRO A 330 8.32 -0.92 30.42
CA PRO A 330 8.12 -0.27 29.12
C PRO A 330 9.27 -0.52 28.14
N PRO A 331 9.02 -0.48 26.82
CA PRO A 331 7.82 0.04 26.15
C PRO A 331 6.71 -0.99 25.92
N TRP A 332 5.46 -0.55 25.99
CA TRP A 332 4.30 -1.43 25.79
C TRP A 332 3.83 -1.43 24.34
N ARG A 333 3.42 -2.59 23.85
CA ARG A 333 3.13 -2.79 22.43
C ARG A 333 1.75 -2.23 22.11
N GLY A 334 1.65 -1.33 21.13
CA GLY A 334 0.41 -0.65 20.79
C GLY A 334 -0.28 -1.22 19.56
N ILE A 335 0.46 -1.49 18.48
CA ILE A 335 -0.07 -2.17 17.29
C ILE A 335 0.75 -3.44 17.09
N ILE A 336 0.08 -4.59 17.09
CA ILE A 336 0.68 -5.90 16.89
C ILE A 336 0.10 -6.49 15.60
N PHE A 337 0.98 -6.95 14.73
CA PHE A 337 0.63 -7.55 13.45
C PHE A 337 1.16 -8.98 13.38
N ARG A 338 0.32 -9.90 12.94
CA ARG A 338 0.69 -11.28 12.64
C ARG A 338 0.45 -11.54 11.15
N ASP A 339 1.54 -11.67 10.40
CA ASP A 339 1.50 -11.79 8.94
C ASP A 339 1.05 -13.18 8.49
N GLN A 340 1.61 -14.24 9.08
CA GLN A 340 1.24 -15.62 8.75
C GLN A 340 1.31 -16.52 9.98
N TYR A 341 0.34 -17.43 10.10
CA TYR A 341 0.33 -18.46 11.12
C TYR A 341 0.96 -19.75 10.57
N VAL A 342 2.27 -19.95 10.78
CA VAL A 342 2.91 -21.21 10.40
C VAL A 342 2.79 -22.21 11.56
N ALA A 343 1.85 -23.16 11.45
CA ALA A 343 1.85 -24.37 12.27
C ALA A 343 1.89 -25.60 11.36
N GLY A 344 3.09 -26.15 11.18
CA GLY A 344 3.33 -27.33 10.35
C GLY A 344 3.31 -27.04 8.84
N GLU A 345 3.08 -28.09 8.03
CA GLU A 345 3.13 -28.07 6.55
C GLU A 345 1.93 -27.41 5.86
N LEU A 346 1.01 -26.79 6.60
CA LEU A 346 -0.18 -26.16 6.03
C LEU A 346 0.05 -24.66 5.80
N ASP A 347 0.05 -24.26 4.53
CA ASP A 347 0.10 -22.87 4.06
C ASP A 347 -1.17 -22.12 4.53
N ARG A 348 -1.09 -21.48 5.70
CA ARG A 348 -2.18 -20.71 6.32
C ARG A 348 -1.94 -19.23 6.04
N LYS A 349 -2.84 -18.63 5.26
CA LYS A 349 -2.69 -17.28 4.67
C LYS A 349 -3.39 -16.16 5.42
N GLY A 350 -4.11 -16.49 6.50
CA GLY A 350 -4.83 -15.46 7.26
C GLY A 350 -3.91 -14.66 8.18
N THR A 351 -4.32 -13.43 8.49
CA THR A 351 -3.52 -12.43 9.21
C THR A 351 -4.32 -11.86 10.38
N GLY A 352 -3.63 -11.45 11.44
CA GLY A 352 -4.23 -10.82 12.61
C GLY A 352 -3.63 -9.44 12.86
N VAL A 353 -4.46 -8.46 13.22
CA VAL A 353 -4.01 -7.14 13.70
C VAL A 353 -4.70 -6.85 15.02
N LEU A 354 -3.90 -6.51 16.04
CA LEU A 354 -4.38 -6.08 17.34
C LEU A 354 -3.96 -4.64 17.62
N PHE A 355 -4.95 -3.79 17.89
CA PHE A 355 -4.77 -2.48 18.48
C PHE A 355 -4.93 -2.62 20.00
N ASN A 356 -3.85 -2.43 20.74
CA ASN A 356 -3.81 -2.63 22.18
C ASN A 356 -4.36 -1.41 22.97
N MET A 357 -5.59 -1.03 22.64
CA MET A 357 -6.31 0.09 23.22
C MET A 357 -7.79 0.00 22.89
N ARG A 358 -8.58 0.90 23.48
CA ARG A 358 -9.93 1.17 23.02
C ARG A 358 -9.90 1.96 21.72
N LEU A 359 -9.95 1.28 20.58
CA LEU A 359 -9.68 1.84 19.26
C LEU A 359 -10.73 2.88 18.80
N ALA A 360 -12.04 2.61 18.92
CA ALA A 360 -13.11 3.52 18.47
C ALA A 360 -13.12 4.86 19.22
N GLN A 361 -12.69 4.86 20.49
CA GLN A 361 -12.55 6.10 21.26
C GLN A 361 -11.50 7.08 20.69
N SER A 362 -10.56 6.59 19.89
CA SER A 362 -9.52 7.42 19.25
C SER A 362 -10.08 8.44 18.25
N ALA A 363 -11.29 8.22 17.73
CA ALA A 363 -11.89 9.06 16.71
C ALA A 363 -12.95 10.06 17.20
N ILE A 364 -13.38 9.94 18.45
CA ILE A 364 -14.60 10.66 18.94
C ILE A 364 -14.27 11.70 20.01
N SER A 365 -13.03 11.70 20.52
CA SER A 365 -12.69 12.43 21.74
C SER A 365 -11.85 13.70 21.53
N GLY A 366 -11.40 14.04 20.32
CA GLY A 366 -10.72 15.32 20.06
C GLY A 366 -10.34 15.56 18.60
N GLU A 367 -10.02 16.81 18.25
CA GLU A 367 -9.58 17.20 16.90
C GLU A 367 -8.14 16.76 16.58
N GLU A 368 -7.34 16.40 17.58
CA GLU A 368 -5.93 16.01 17.42
C GLU A 368 -5.75 14.48 17.35
N GLY A 369 -5.04 13.99 16.33
CA GLY A 369 -4.61 12.58 16.19
C GLY A 369 -5.64 11.60 15.60
N THR A 370 -6.91 11.98 15.50
CA THR A 370 -7.98 11.14 14.93
C THR A 370 -7.70 10.65 13.50
N GLU A 371 -7.11 11.48 12.65
CA GLU A 371 -6.77 11.09 11.27
C GLU A 371 -5.73 9.94 11.22
N ASP A 372 -4.78 9.92 12.15
CA ASP A 372 -3.76 8.87 12.21
C ASP A 372 -4.37 7.52 12.57
N TRP A 373 -5.26 7.50 13.56
CA TRP A 373 -5.95 6.28 13.97
C TRP A 373 -6.89 5.75 12.91
N ILE A 374 -7.62 6.64 12.23
CA ILE A 374 -8.43 6.27 11.07
C ILE A 374 -7.53 5.64 10.00
N THR A 375 -6.39 6.26 9.71
CA THR A 375 -5.43 5.78 8.70
C THR A 375 -4.86 4.41 9.08
N PHE A 376 -4.38 4.23 10.31
CA PHE A 376 -3.91 2.94 10.80
C PHE A 376 -4.98 1.85 10.76
N ALA A 377 -6.20 2.13 11.22
CA ALA A 377 -7.30 1.18 11.20
C ALA A 377 -7.68 0.82 9.76
N ARG A 378 -7.72 1.79 8.86
CA ARG A 378 -8.05 1.58 7.45
C ARG A 378 -7.01 0.73 6.72
N ARG A 379 -5.71 0.99 6.96
CA ARG A 379 -4.62 0.15 6.45
C ARG A 379 -4.54 -1.22 7.14
N ALA A 380 -4.96 -1.32 8.40
CA ALA A 380 -5.10 -2.61 9.05
C ALA A 380 -6.22 -3.41 8.41
N ILE A 381 -7.37 -2.80 8.12
CA ILE A 381 -8.52 -3.49 7.51
C ILE A 381 -8.21 -3.93 6.08
N TYR A 382 -7.56 -3.10 5.27
CA TYR A 382 -7.22 -3.43 3.90
C TYR A 382 -5.90 -4.20 3.79
N TRP A 383 -5.91 -5.35 3.12
CA TRP A 383 -4.69 -6.08 2.81
C TRP A 383 -4.75 -6.74 1.43
N ASP A 384 -3.92 -6.26 0.52
CA ASP A 384 -3.58 -6.97 -0.72
C ASP A 384 -2.06 -7.11 -0.94
N GLY A 385 -1.25 -6.74 0.05
CA GLY A 385 0.21 -6.64 -0.08
C GLY A 385 0.73 -5.28 -0.57
N ASN A 386 -0.15 -4.33 -0.91
CA ASN A 386 0.19 -2.94 -1.24
C ASN A 386 -0.52 -1.94 -0.32
N PRO A 387 0.13 -0.82 0.03
CA PRO A 387 -0.52 0.28 0.75
C PRO A 387 -1.59 0.92 -0.14
N TRP A 388 -2.86 0.72 0.24
CA TRP A 388 -4.03 1.14 -0.51
C TRP A 388 -4.19 2.67 -0.70
N GLU A 389 -3.47 3.45 0.09
CA GLU A 389 -3.56 4.92 0.05
C GLU A 389 -2.88 5.56 -1.15
N PHE A 390 -2.06 4.82 -1.89
CA PHE A 390 -1.29 5.39 -2.99
C PHE A 390 -1.37 4.51 -4.23
N GLU A 391 -2.21 4.93 -5.16
CA GLU A 391 -2.19 4.43 -6.53
C GLU A 391 -1.27 5.31 -7.37
N PRO A 392 -0.35 4.71 -8.15
CA PRO A 392 0.53 5.48 -9.02
C PRO A 392 -0.28 6.12 -10.15
N VAL A 393 -0.11 7.43 -10.32
CA VAL A 393 -0.48 8.17 -11.51
C VAL A 393 0.76 8.27 -12.38
N THR A 394 0.79 7.50 -13.45
CA THR A 394 1.96 7.35 -14.32
C THR A 394 1.69 7.94 -15.69
N LEU A 395 2.53 8.87 -16.12
CA LEU A 395 2.53 9.40 -17.48
C LEU A 395 3.75 8.88 -18.23
N TYR A 396 3.49 8.08 -19.24
CA TYR A 396 4.48 7.67 -20.23
C TYR A 396 4.40 8.62 -21.42
N VAL A 397 5.55 9.08 -21.91
CA VAL A 397 5.63 9.92 -23.11
C VAL A 397 6.64 9.33 -24.09
N ARG A 398 6.32 9.42 -25.38
CA ARG A 398 7.21 9.06 -26.48
C ARG A 398 7.14 10.13 -27.57
N ARG A 399 8.14 10.21 -28.44
CA ARG A 399 7.98 10.98 -29.68
C ARG A 399 7.05 10.23 -30.62
N GLY A 400 6.10 10.94 -31.21
CA GLY A 400 5.40 10.46 -32.39
C GLY A 400 6.35 10.42 -33.58
N GLU A 401 6.01 9.61 -34.59
CA GLU A 401 6.68 9.73 -35.88
C GLU A 401 6.48 11.16 -36.37
N SER A 402 7.57 11.92 -36.47
CA SER A 402 7.52 13.21 -37.13
C SER A 402 7.03 12.96 -38.55
N VAL A 403 5.95 13.63 -38.94
CA VAL A 403 5.59 13.79 -40.35
C VAL A 403 6.86 14.31 -41.06
N SER A 404 7.53 13.40 -41.78
CA SER A 404 8.65 13.69 -42.66
C SER A 404 8.24 13.35 -44.07
#